data_AF-A0A6F8V0Z5-F1
#
_entry.id   AF-A0A6F8V0Z5-F1
#
_cell.length_a   1.000
_cell.length_b   1.000
_cell.length_c   1.000
_cell.angle_alpha   90.00
_cell.angle_beta   90.00
_cell.angle_gamma   90.00
#
_symmetry.space_group_name_H-M   'P 1'
#
loop_
_entity.id
_entity.type
_entity.pdbx_description
1 polymer ?
#
loop_
_entity_poly.entity_id
_entity_poly.type
_entity_poly.pdbx_seq_one_letter_code
_entity_poly.pdbx_strand_id
1 'polypeptide(L)'
;MPRKPAQIEIVPLSEEDRSILAGYYENGYLHGHCVPLAIALARATDAELVILRTEEGRLIHAGVRTAAGELRDIRGIVEELEFRRPYAGMGPLRLVPTTEAALLAEVPDTTEKMIERASAHLCELFDDLPQAREHEERLRVFLAELSDLCATHGFWLRGELPNSIVLYPAYGDEAGFKARAVPGGTLRLERLLGAGESEPRRPGDLKAPPALAR
;
A
#
# COMPACT_ATOMS: atom_id res chain seq x y z
N MET A 1 -24.74 21.20 18.99
CA MET A 1 -24.48 19.81 19.43
C MET A 1 -23.03 19.48 19.10
N PRO A 2 -22.29 18.79 19.99
CA PRO A 2 -20.94 18.33 19.66
C PRO A 2 -21.02 17.38 18.46
N ARG A 3 -20.18 17.61 17.46
CA ARG A 3 -20.14 16.83 16.24
C ARG A 3 -19.60 15.44 16.57
N LYS A 4 -20.28 14.37 16.11
CA LYS A 4 -19.74 13.01 16.24
C LYS A 4 -18.44 12.91 15.44
N PRO A 5 -17.43 12.19 15.95
CA PRO A 5 -16.20 11.96 15.18
C PRO A 5 -16.50 11.26 13.86
N ALA A 6 -15.73 11.59 12.83
CA ALA A 6 -15.88 10.98 11.51
C ALA A 6 -15.66 9.46 11.60
N GLN A 7 -16.53 8.70 10.94
CA GLN A 7 -16.36 7.26 10.76
C GLN A 7 -15.34 7.01 9.66
N ILE A 8 -14.23 6.35 9.99
CA ILE A 8 -13.16 6.03 9.04
C ILE A 8 -12.99 4.51 8.97
N GLU A 9 -13.21 3.95 7.78
CA GLU A 9 -12.90 2.55 7.44
C GLU A 9 -11.73 2.50 6.47
N ILE A 10 -10.70 1.71 6.77
CA ILE A 10 -9.62 1.41 5.82
C ILE A 10 -9.70 -0.08 5.52
N VAL A 11 -9.83 -0.42 4.24
CA VAL A 11 -9.91 -1.79 3.76
C VAL A 11 -8.62 -2.08 2.98
N PRO A 12 -7.75 -2.97 3.47
CA PRO A 12 -6.52 -3.34 2.78
C PRO A 12 -6.83 -4.11 1.49
N LEU A 13 -5.79 -4.38 0.69
CA LEU A 13 -5.90 -5.28 -0.46
C LEU A 13 -6.39 -6.65 0.00
N SER A 14 -7.25 -7.27 -0.82
CA SER A 14 -7.59 -8.68 -0.63
C SER A 14 -6.36 -9.55 -0.87
N GLU A 15 -6.38 -10.79 -0.35
CA GLU A 15 -5.30 -11.75 -0.61
C GLU A 15 -5.13 -12.03 -2.12
N GLU A 16 -6.25 -12.11 -2.85
CA GLU A 16 -6.27 -12.27 -4.31
C GLU A 16 -5.60 -11.08 -5.02
N ASP A 17 -5.99 -9.84 -4.66
CA ASP A 17 -5.39 -8.63 -5.23
C ASP A 17 -3.88 -8.53 -4.90
N ARG A 18 -3.50 -8.88 -3.68
CA ARG A 18 -2.11 -8.89 -3.23
C ARG A 18 -1.30 -9.94 -3.98
N SER A 19 -1.87 -11.12 -4.24
CA SER A 19 -1.22 -12.17 -5.05
C SER A 19 -1.03 -11.73 -6.50
N ILE A 20 -2.02 -11.08 -7.09
CA ILE A 20 -1.92 -10.51 -8.44
C ILE A 20 -0.79 -9.47 -8.48
N LEU A 21 -0.77 -8.56 -7.50
CA LEU A 21 0.24 -7.51 -7.38
C LEU A 21 1.65 -8.08 -7.16
N ALA A 22 1.78 -9.11 -6.32
CA ALA A 22 3.03 -9.83 -6.10
C ALA A 22 3.59 -10.37 -7.42
N GLY A 23 2.75 -11.01 -8.25
CA GLY A 23 3.16 -11.50 -9.57
C GLY A 23 3.65 -10.40 -10.52
N TYR A 24 3.07 -9.19 -10.46
CA TYR A 24 3.55 -8.05 -11.24
C TYR A 24 4.92 -7.56 -10.78
N TYR A 25 5.18 -7.52 -9.47
CA TYR A 25 6.43 -7.03 -8.92
C TYR A 25 7.56 -8.06 -8.93
N GLU A 26 7.23 -9.34 -8.77
CA GLU A 26 8.18 -10.44 -8.60
C GLU A 26 9.22 -10.47 -9.72
N ASN A 27 8.78 -10.47 -10.99
CA ASN A 27 9.70 -10.50 -12.13
C ASN A 27 10.66 -9.31 -12.17
N GLY A 28 10.17 -8.11 -11.83
CA GLY A 28 10.99 -6.90 -11.81
C GLY A 28 12.06 -6.94 -10.72
N TYR A 29 11.72 -7.48 -9.56
CA TYR A 29 12.62 -7.51 -8.41
C TYR A 29 13.52 -8.73 -8.36
N LEU A 30 13.13 -9.89 -8.89
CA LEU A 30 14.00 -11.07 -8.95
C LEU A 30 15.11 -10.95 -9.99
N HIS A 31 14.91 -10.17 -11.06
CA HIS A 31 15.83 -10.16 -12.21
C HIS A 31 16.39 -8.78 -12.59
N GLY A 32 16.02 -7.71 -11.88
CA GLY A 32 16.52 -6.36 -12.20
C GLY A 32 16.71 -5.46 -11.00
N HIS A 33 15.68 -5.26 -10.19
CA HIS A 33 15.65 -4.24 -9.15
C HIS A 33 15.81 -4.77 -7.72
N CYS A 34 16.43 -5.94 -7.55
CA CYS A 34 16.61 -6.58 -6.24
C CYS A 34 17.35 -5.69 -5.22
N VAL A 35 18.35 -4.93 -5.66
CA VAL A 35 19.16 -4.07 -4.77
C VAL A 35 18.32 -2.95 -4.12
N PRO A 36 17.59 -2.10 -4.86
CA PRO A 36 16.70 -1.11 -4.25
C PRO A 36 15.70 -1.73 -3.25
N LEU A 37 15.15 -2.91 -3.57
CA LEU A 37 14.21 -3.61 -2.70
C LEU A 37 14.88 -4.11 -1.41
N ALA A 38 16.05 -4.74 -1.53
CA ALA A 38 16.81 -5.24 -0.38
C ALA A 38 17.19 -4.10 0.56
N ILE A 39 17.64 -2.96 0.02
CA ILE A 39 17.94 -1.76 0.80
C ILE A 39 16.67 -1.23 1.49
N ALA A 40 15.55 -1.15 0.76
CA ALA A 40 14.27 -0.73 1.35
C ALA A 40 13.82 -1.66 2.49
N LEU A 41 13.95 -2.99 2.32
CA LEU A 41 13.68 -3.98 3.36
C LEU A 41 14.60 -3.81 4.57
N ALA A 42 15.90 -3.63 4.34
CA ALA A 42 16.88 -3.48 5.41
C ALA A 42 16.62 -2.23 6.24
N ARG A 43 16.37 -1.08 5.59
CA ARG A 43 16.00 0.17 6.27
C ARG A 43 14.66 0.07 7.00
N ALA A 44 13.75 -0.78 6.53
CA ALA A 44 12.43 -0.97 7.14
C ALA A 44 12.44 -1.86 8.39
N THR A 45 13.40 -2.77 8.48
CA THR A 45 13.38 -3.85 9.48
C THR A 45 14.64 -3.90 10.32
N ASP A 46 15.61 -3.02 10.04
CA ASP A 46 16.99 -3.06 10.54
C ASP A 46 17.66 -4.43 10.36
N ALA A 47 17.20 -5.19 9.35
CA ALA A 47 17.68 -6.53 9.06
C ALA A 47 19.04 -6.52 8.33
N GLU A 48 19.82 -7.59 8.51
CA GLU A 48 21.11 -7.74 7.83
C GLU A 48 20.91 -7.88 6.32
N LEU A 49 21.56 -7.02 5.54
CA LEU A 49 21.62 -7.15 4.09
C LEU A 49 22.43 -8.37 3.70
N VAL A 50 21.88 -9.19 2.82
CA VAL A 50 22.57 -10.36 2.25
C VAL A 50 22.49 -10.34 0.74
N ILE A 51 23.53 -10.89 0.12
CA ILE A 51 23.65 -10.99 -1.33
C ILE A 51 23.98 -12.41 -1.75
N LEU A 52 23.37 -12.81 -2.85
CA LEU A 52 23.68 -14.05 -3.54
C LEU A 52 24.68 -13.74 -4.66
N ARG A 53 25.81 -14.44 -4.66
CA ARG A 53 26.87 -14.28 -5.65
C ARG A 53 27.29 -15.60 -6.28
N THR A 54 27.82 -15.55 -7.49
CA THR A 54 28.55 -16.68 -8.09
C THR A 54 29.94 -16.84 -7.46
N GLU A 55 30.63 -17.95 -7.72
CA GLU A 55 32.00 -18.15 -7.23
C GLU A 55 32.99 -17.13 -7.78
N GLU A 56 32.75 -16.61 -8.98
CA GLU A 56 33.52 -15.55 -9.63
C GLU A 56 33.22 -14.16 -9.06
N GLY A 57 32.33 -14.07 -8.06
CA GLY A 57 32.02 -12.84 -7.33
C GLY A 57 30.91 -11.99 -7.92
N ARG A 58 30.23 -12.43 -8.98
CA ARG A 58 29.14 -11.67 -9.61
C ARG A 58 27.90 -11.65 -8.71
N LEU A 59 27.38 -10.46 -8.41
CA LEU A 59 26.07 -10.28 -7.75
C LEU A 59 24.94 -10.83 -8.62
N ILE A 60 24.10 -11.68 -8.03
CA ILE A 60 22.93 -12.30 -8.67
C ILE A 60 21.63 -11.76 -8.08
N HIS A 61 21.54 -11.68 -6.76
CA HIS A 61 20.34 -11.26 -6.04
C HIS A 61 20.70 -10.62 -4.70
N ALA A 62 19.78 -9.82 -4.17
CA ALA A 62 19.90 -9.19 -2.87
C ALA A 62 18.61 -9.35 -2.08
N GLY A 63 18.73 -9.47 -0.76
CA GLY A 63 17.61 -9.55 0.17
C GLY A 63 18.08 -9.21 1.58
N VAL A 64 17.27 -9.58 2.57
CA VAL A 64 17.64 -9.42 3.98
C VAL A 64 17.54 -10.73 4.73
N ARG A 65 18.32 -10.86 5.81
CA ARG A 65 18.19 -11.93 6.79
C ARG A 65 17.39 -11.43 7.98
N THR A 66 16.26 -12.09 8.27
CA THR A 66 15.40 -11.76 9.40
C THR A 66 16.10 -12.10 10.72
N ALA A 67 15.58 -11.58 11.85
CA ALA A 67 16.07 -11.93 13.17
C ALA A 67 15.96 -13.45 13.48
N ALA A 68 15.03 -14.16 12.81
CA ALA A 68 14.88 -15.61 12.90
C ALA A 68 15.91 -16.39 12.05
N GLY A 69 16.73 -15.70 11.27
CA GLY A 69 17.75 -16.29 10.39
C GLY A 69 17.24 -16.66 8.99
N GLU A 70 15.95 -16.47 8.73
CA GLU A 70 15.29 -16.68 7.43
C GLU A 70 15.65 -15.57 6.44
N LEU A 71 15.38 -15.79 5.16
CA LEU A 71 15.64 -14.78 4.12
C LEU A 71 14.34 -14.13 3.68
N ARG A 72 14.40 -12.85 3.34
CA ARG A 72 13.26 -12.12 2.78
C ARG A 72 13.65 -11.38 1.53
N ASP A 73 12.81 -11.52 0.50
CA ASP A 73 12.82 -10.70 -0.71
C ASP A 73 11.39 -10.37 -1.15
N ILE A 74 11.19 -10.07 -2.45
CA ILE A 74 9.87 -9.74 -3.01
C ILE A 74 8.81 -10.81 -2.79
N ARG A 75 9.21 -12.07 -2.61
CA ARG A 75 8.32 -13.21 -2.40
C ARG A 75 7.85 -13.34 -0.95
N GLY A 76 8.39 -12.52 -0.04
CA GLY A 76 8.18 -12.64 1.40
C GLY A 76 9.30 -13.42 2.07
N ILE A 77 9.00 -14.01 3.22
CA ILE A 77 9.95 -14.84 3.97
C ILE A 77 10.06 -16.19 3.28
N VAL A 78 11.29 -16.60 2.98
CA VAL A 78 11.63 -17.84 2.27
C VAL A 78 12.84 -18.50 2.92
N GLU A 79 12.90 -19.82 2.79
CA GLU A 79 14.10 -20.57 3.16
C GLU A 79 15.26 -20.30 2.19
N GLU A 80 16.49 -20.58 2.63
CA GLU A 80 17.68 -20.35 1.80
C GLU A 80 17.65 -21.14 0.47
N LEU A 81 17.11 -22.36 0.46
CA LEU A 81 16.97 -23.14 -0.77
C LEU A 81 16.03 -22.45 -1.78
N GLU A 82 14.90 -21.93 -1.30
CA GLU A 82 13.94 -21.20 -2.13
C GLU A 82 14.47 -19.84 -2.59
N PHE A 83 15.25 -19.19 -1.73
CA PHE A 83 15.95 -17.95 -2.08
C PHE A 83 16.86 -18.14 -3.30
N ARG A 84 17.58 -19.29 -3.34
CA ARG A 84 18.50 -19.67 -4.41
C ARG A 84 17.83 -20.26 -5.64
N ARG A 85 16.64 -20.88 -5.48
CA ARG A 85 15.95 -21.67 -6.52
C ARG A 85 15.83 -20.98 -7.88
N PRO A 86 15.48 -19.68 -8.00
CA PRO A 86 15.37 -19.02 -9.31
C PRO A 86 16.69 -18.97 -10.09
N TYR A 87 17.82 -19.15 -9.41
CA TYR A 87 19.17 -18.98 -9.95
C TYR A 87 19.97 -20.29 -10.00
N ALA A 88 19.33 -21.44 -9.78
CA ALA A 88 19.99 -22.75 -9.69
C ALA A 88 20.83 -23.12 -10.95
N GLY A 89 20.49 -22.57 -12.12
CA GLY A 89 21.24 -22.77 -13.37
C GLY A 89 22.54 -21.95 -13.47
N MET A 90 22.86 -21.09 -12.51
CA MET A 90 24.02 -20.19 -12.56
C MET A 90 25.31 -20.79 -11.92
N GLY A 91 25.30 -22.08 -11.60
CA GLY A 91 26.43 -22.75 -10.94
C GLY A 91 26.40 -22.61 -9.42
N PRO A 92 27.51 -22.88 -8.71
CA PRO A 92 27.57 -22.76 -7.26
C PRO A 92 27.40 -21.30 -6.84
N LEU A 93 26.48 -21.08 -5.88
CA LEU A 93 26.15 -19.75 -5.37
C LEU A 93 26.59 -19.62 -3.90
N ARG A 94 27.03 -18.44 -3.50
CA ARG A 94 27.38 -18.11 -2.12
C ARG A 94 26.49 -16.99 -1.61
N LEU A 95 25.98 -17.16 -0.41
CA LEU A 95 25.22 -16.15 0.30
C LEU A 95 26.17 -15.43 1.26
N VAL A 96 26.25 -14.11 1.15
CA VAL A 96 27.25 -13.31 1.86
C VAL A 96 26.56 -12.11 2.51
N PRO A 97 26.83 -11.79 3.78
CA PRO A 97 26.42 -10.52 4.37
C PRO A 97 27.07 -9.35 3.63
N THR A 98 26.38 -8.21 3.61
CA THR A 98 26.88 -6.97 3.00
C THR A 98 26.37 -5.73 3.74
N THR A 99 26.78 -4.55 3.28
CA THR A 99 26.29 -3.26 3.76
C THR A 99 25.59 -2.50 2.63
N GLU A 100 24.74 -1.55 3.00
CA GLU A 100 24.11 -0.65 2.03
C GLU A 100 25.16 0.08 1.19
N ALA A 101 26.21 0.63 1.84
CA ALA A 101 27.29 1.34 1.16
C ALA A 101 28.03 0.45 0.14
N ALA A 102 28.28 -0.82 0.46
CA ALA A 102 28.92 -1.76 -0.46
C ALA A 102 28.01 -2.11 -1.64
N LEU A 103 26.71 -2.30 -1.41
CA LEU A 103 25.73 -2.56 -2.47
C LEU A 103 25.60 -1.38 -3.45
N LEU A 104 25.53 -0.16 -2.92
CA LEU A 104 25.45 1.06 -3.73
C LEU A 104 26.73 1.30 -4.54
N ALA A 105 27.90 0.93 -4.01
CA ALA A 105 29.16 1.00 -4.75
C ALA A 105 29.23 -0.04 -5.89
N GLU A 106 28.65 -1.23 -5.70
CA GLU A 106 28.62 -2.29 -6.72
C GLU A 106 27.56 -2.05 -7.80
N VAL A 107 26.43 -1.44 -7.43
CA VAL A 107 25.31 -1.13 -8.33
C VAL A 107 25.03 0.38 -8.30
N PRO A 108 25.90 1.20 -8.94
CA PRO A 108 25.86 2.67 -8.83
C PRO A 108 24.62 3.31 -9.45
N ASP A 109 23.90 2.58 -10.33
CA ASP A 109 22.64 3.03 -10.91
C ASP A 109 21.45 2.96 -9.92
N THR A 110 21.66 2.38 -8.74
CA THR A 110 20.66 2.37 -7.67
C THR A 110 20.51 3.78 -7.10
N THR A 111 19.35 4.40 -7.33
CA THR A 111 19.04 5.74 -6.82
C THR A 111 18.11 5.68 -5.61
N GLU A 112 18.15 6.72 -4.78
CA GLU A 112 17.22 6.85 -3.63
C GLU A 112 15.75 6.79 -4.08
N LYS A 113 15.42 7.39 -5.22
CA LYS A 113 14.07 7.32 -5.81
C LYS A 113 13.63 5.87 -6.12
N MET A 114 14.56 4.98 -6.49
CA MET A 114 14.24 3.57 -6.71
C MET A 114 14.00 2.84 -5.39
N ILE A 115 14.75 3.19 -4.34
CA ILE A 115 14.58 2.65 -2.98
C ILE A 115 13.23 3.10 -2.40
N GLU A 116 12.88 4.39 -2.51
CA GLU A 116 11.58 4.92 -2.10
C GLU A 116 10.42 4.23 -2.83
N ARG A 117 10.54 4.05 -4.15
CA ARG A 117 9.53 3.31 -4.92
C ARG A 117 9.41 1.86 -4.47
N ALA A 118 10.53 1.19 -4.19
CA ALA A 118 10.52 -0.16 -3.66
C ALA A 118 9.87 -0.23 -2.27
N SER A 119 10.14 0.75 -1.40
CA SER A 119 9.49 0.87 -0.10
C SER A 119 7.97 1.00 -0.21
N ALA A 120 7.46 1.80 -1.17
CA ALA A 120 6.03 1.90 -1.44
C ALA A 120 5.42 0.55 -1.86
N HIS A 121 6.05 -0.15 -2.82
CA HIS A 121 5.58 -1.47 -3.25
C HIS A 121 5.60 -2.50 -2.11
N LEU A 122 6.62 -2.46 -1.25
CA LEU A 122 6.71 -3.33 -0.07
C LEU A 122 5.53 -3.11 0.89
N CYS A 123 5.13 -1.86 1.14
CA CYS A 123 3.98 -1.56 1.99
C CYS A 123 2.65 -2.10 1.42
N GLU A 124 2.54 -2.21 0.10
CA GLU A 124 1.36 -2.81 -0.55
C GLU A 124 1.34 -4.34 -0.41
N LEU A 125 2.51 -4.97 -0.43
CA LEU A 125 2.65 -6.43 -0.35
C LEU A 125 2.68 -6.96 1.09
N PHE A 126 3.18 -6.17 2.03
CA PHE A 126 3.56 -6.64 3.34
C PHE A 126 3.03 -5.72 4.44
N ASP A 127 1.98 -6.16 5.11
CA ASP A 127 1.32 -5.48 6.23
C ASP A 127 2.05 -5.64 7.56
N ASP A 128 3.01 -6.56 7.63
CA ASP A 128 3.87 -6.76 8.79
C ASP A 128 4.98 -5.71 8.90
N LEU A 129 5.24 -4.93 7.84
CA LEU A 129 6.27 -3.89 7.84
C LEU A 129 5.84 -2.65 8.64
N PRO A 130 6.77 -2.01 9.39
CA PRO A 130 6.46 -0.81 10.18
C PRO A 130 5.84 0.33 9.35
N GLN A 131 6.36 0.59 8.14
CA GLN A 131 5.87 1.66 7.28
C GLN A 131 4.45 1.44 6.78
N ALA A 132 4.01 0.18 6.63
CA ALA A 132 2.63 -0.11 6.24
C ALA A 132 1.65 0.39 7.31
N ARG A 133 2.00 0.22 8.60
CA ARG A 133 1.21 0.72 9.73
C ARG A 133 1.23 2.24 9.83
N GLU A 134 2.39 2.85 9.66
CA GLU A 134 2.53 4.31 9.64
C GLU A 134 1.73 4.94 8.49
N HIS A 135 1.73 4.30 7.32
CA HIS A 135 0.95 4.72 6.16
C HIS A 135 -0.56 4.67 6.45
N GLU A 136 -1.05 3.57 7.04
CA GLU A 136 -2.46 3.45 7.44
C GLU A 136 -2.87 4.55 8.42
N GLU A 137 -2.04 4.84 9.43
CA GLU A 137 -2.35 5.88 10.42
C GLU A 137 -2.39 7.27 9.79
N ARG A 138 -1.42 7.60 8.93
CA ARG A 138 -1.42 8.85 8.18
C ARG A 138 -2.65 8.98 7.29
N LEU A 139 -3.07 7.89 6.63
CA LEU A 139 -4.28 7.86 5.83
C LEU A 139 -5.52 8.10 6.71
N ARG A 140 -5.59 7.47 7.89
CA ARG A 140 -6.70 7.64 8.84
C ARG A 140 -6.85 9.09 9.27
N VAL A 141 -5.75 9.74 9.66
CA VAL A 141 -5.71 11.17 10.02
C VAL A 141 -6.17 12.03 8.84
N PHE A 142 -5.62 11.79 7.64
CA PHE A 142 -6.00 12.51 6.43
C PHE A 142 -7.50 12.40 6.13
N LEU A 143 -8.08 11.21 6.23
CA LEU A 143 -9.51 11.00 5.95
C LEU A 143 -10.41 11.66 7.00
N ALA A 144 -9.96 11.73 8.26
CA ALA A 144 -10.67 12.45 9.31
C ALA A 144 -10.69 13.97 9.02
N GLU A 145 -9.53 14.55 8.71
CA GLU A 145 -9.42 15.97 8.32
C GLU A 145 -10.22 16.28 7.05
N LEU A 146 -10.18 15.38 6.06
CA LEU A 146 -10.98 15.49 4.84
C LEU A 146 -12.49 15.47 5.15
N SER A 147 -12.93 14.64 6.09
CA SER A 147 -14.32 14.61 6.55
C SER A 147 -14.75 15.90 7.24
N ASP A 148 -13.85 16.55 7.97
CA ASP A 148 -14.12 17.84 8.59
C ASP A 148 -14.23 18.95 7.55
N LEU A 149 -13.33 18.94 6.56
CA LEU A 149 -13.36 19.86 5.43
C LEU A 149 -14.65 19.70 4.60
N CYS A 150 -15.01 18.46 4.24
CA CYS A 150 -16.20 18.16 3.47
C CYS A 150 -17.47 18.71 4.12
N ALA A 151 -17.68 18.44 5.41
CA ALA A 151 -18.88 18.90 6.09
C ALA A 151 -18.89 20.42 6.33
N THR A 152 -17.72 21.04 6.56
CA THR A 152 -17.61 22.50 6.71
C THR A 152 -18.14 23.21 5.47
N HIS A 153 -17.87 22.65 4.29
CA HIS A 153 -18.23 23.25 3.02
C HIS A 153 -19.49 22.67 2.36
N GLY A 154 -20.08 21.62 2.95
CA GLY A 154 -21.30 21.00 2.42
C GLY A 154 -21.09 20.22 1.12
N PHE A 155 -19.87 19.73 0.88
CA PHE A 155 -19.54 18.91 -0.29
C PHE A 155 -18.78 17.66 0.10
N TRP A 156 -19.03 16.55 -0.59
CA TRP A 156 -18.39 15.27 -0.32
C TRP A 156 -17.69 14.69 -1.55
N LEU A 157 -16.65 13.90 -1.28
CA LEU A 157 -15.84 13.23 -2.30
C LEU A 157 -16.13 11.73 -2.35
N ARG A 158 -16.27 11.18 -3.56
CA ARG A 158 -16.29 9.72 -3.78
C ARG A 158 -15.60 9.32 -5.09
N GLY A 159 -15.11 8.09 -5.15
CA GLY A 159 -14.59 7.45 -6.36
C GLY A 159 -15.56 6.38 -6.85
N GLU A 160 -16.35 6.72 -7.87
CA GLU A 160 -17.30 5.79 -8.48
C GLU A 160 -16.62 4.75 -9.37
N LEU A 161 -15.51 5.14 -10.01
CA LEU A 161 -14.74 4.33 -10.95
C LEU A 161 -13.26 4.32 -10.54
N PRO A 162 -12.48 3.33 -11.01
CA PRO A 162 -11.02 3.39 -10.91
C PRO A 162 -10.53 4.71 -11.51
N ASN A 163 -9.76 5.49 -10.73
CA ASN A 163 -9.21 6.80 -11.10
C ASN A 163 -10.21 7.97 -11.24
N SER A 164 -11.44 7.86 -10.72
CA SER A 164 -12.34 9.01 -10.65
C SER A 164 -12.44 9.59 -9.23
N ILE A 165 -12.50 10.92 -9.14
CA ILE A 165 -12.86 11.66 -7.94
C ILE A 165 -14.02 12.57 -8.32
N VAL A 166 -15.16 12.41 -7.67
CA VAL A 166 -16.38 13.20 -7.89
C VAL A 166 -16.70 13.97 -6.63
N LEU A 167 -17.06 15.25 -6.80
CA LEU A 167 -17.56 16.12 -5.73
C LEU A 167 -19.08 16.27 -5.87
N TYR A 168 -19.82 16.18 -4.77
CA TYR A 168 -21.27 16.34 -4.76
C TYR A 168 -21.78 17.06 -3.50
N PRO A 169 -22.96 17.72 -3.55
CA PRO A 169 -23.55 18.39 -2.38
C PRO A 169 -23.91 17.41 -1.26
N ALA A 170 -23.76 17.81 0.00
CA ALA A 170 -24.13 16.99 1.15
C ALA A 170 -25.65 16.79 1.30
N TYR A 171 -26.05 15.57 1.68
CA TYR A 171 -27.43 15.13 1.88
C TYR A 171 -27.80 14.90 3.36
N GLY A 172 -26.83 15.01 4.27
CA GLY A 172 -27.01 15.14 5.73
C GLY A 172 -26.91 13.85 6.53
N ASP A 173 -26.96 12.68 5.89
CA ASP A 173 -26.79 11.37 6.52
C ASP A 173 -25.35 10.85 6.44
N GLU A 174 -24.42 11.64 5.91
CA GLU A 174 -23.03 11.24 5.74
C GLU A 174 -22.23 11.23 7.05
N ALA A 175 -21.49 10.14 7.30
CA ALA A 175 -20.77 9.93 8.55
C ALA A 175 -19.24 9.89 8.43
N GLY A 176 -18.69 9.75 7.22
CA GLY A 176 -17.23 9.77 7.00
C GLY A 176 -16.78 8.93 5.80
N PHE A 177 -15.54 8.47 5.78
CA PHE A 177 -14.88 7.84 4.62
C PHE A 177 -14.60 6.36 4.82
N LYS A 178 -14.76 5.60 3.73
CA LYS A 178 -14.17 4.29 3.56
C LYS A 178 -13.12 4.36 2.45
N ALA A 179 -11.88 4.01 2.76
CA ALA A 179 -10.82 3.90 1.77
C ALA A 179 -10.51 2.43 1.51
N ARG A 180 -10.70 1.99 0.27
CA ARG A 180 -10.37 0.64 -0.18
C ARG A 180 -9.11 0.69 -1.02
N ALA A 181 -8.09 -0.05 -0.63
CA ALA A 181 -6.90 -0.22 -1.44
C ALA A 181 -7.23 -0.94 -2.76
N VAL A 182 -6.59 -0.50 -3.84
CA VAL A 182 -6.62 -1.13 -5.15
C VAL A 182 -5.18 -1.32 -5.65
N PRO A 183 -4.89 -2.39 -6.41
CA PRO A 183 -3.53 -2.69 -6.86
C PRO A 183 -2.82 -1.49 -7.52
N GLY A 184 -1.56 -1.25 -7.15
CA GLY A 184 -0.76 -0.16 -7.71
C GLY A 184 -0.82 1.14 -6.91
N GLY A 185 -1.00 1.04 -5.59
CA GLY A 185 -0.83 2.13 -4.64
C GLY A 185 -1.94 3.17 -4.65
N THR A 186 -3.10 2.86 -5.24
CA THR A 186 -4.24 3.78 -5.29
C THR A 186 -5.32 3.38 -4.28
N LEU A 187 -6.15 4.36 -3.91
CA LEU A 187 -7.25 4.18 -2.97
C LEU A 187 -8.57 4.57 -3.63
N ARG A 188 -9.57 3.72 -3.51
CA ARG A 188 -10.96 4.05 -3.84
C ARG A 188 -11.64 4.61 -2.60
N LEU A 189 -12.14 5.84 -2.69
CA LEU A 189 -12.90 6.48 -1.62
C LEU A 189 -14.39 6.22 -1.79
N GLU A 190 -15.00 5.57 -0.81
CA GLU A 190 -16.43 5.35 -0.67
C GLU A 190 -16.98 6.23 0.47
N ARG A 191 -18.25 6.62 0.37
CA ARG A 191 -18.94 7.38 1.42
C ARG A 191 -19.61 6.45 2.41
N LEU A 192 -19.35 6.65 3.69
CA LEU A 192 -20.11 6.02 4.77
C LEU A 192 -21.31 6.88 5.13
N LEU A 193 -22.47 6.23 5.23
CA LEU A 193 -23.70 6.80 5.74
C LEU A 193 -23.82 6.43 7.22
N GLY A 194 -24.25 7.38 8.05
CA GLY A 194 -24.49 7.11 9.46
C GLY A 194 -25.61 6.10 9.62
N ALA A 195 -25.49 5.23 10.63
CA ALA A 195 -26.63 4.44 11.08
C ALA A 195 -27.73 5.41 11.51
N GLY A 196 -28.76 5.55 10.68
CA GLY A 196 -29.87 6.45 10.96
C GLY A 196 -30.58 6.04 12.24
N GLU A 197 -30.65 6.95 13.21
CA GLU A 197 -31.88 7.07 14.00
C GLU A 197 -32.95 7.64 13.06
N SER A 198 -33.49 6.79 12.19
CA SER A 198 -34.64 7.15 11.37
C SER A 198 -35.39 5.90 10.98
N GLU A 199 -36.48 5.65 11.71
CA GLU A 199 -37.65 4.98 11.13
C GLU A 199 -37.91 5.52 9.72
N PRO A 200 -38.29 4.67 8.75
CA PRO A 200 -38.55 5.12 7.40
C PRO A 200 -39.70 6.12 7.42
N ARG A 201 -39.41 7.42 7.18
CA ARG A 201 -40.44 8.40 6.86
C ARG A 201 -41.10 7.96 5.54
N ARG A 202 -42.40 7.69 5.62
CA ARG A 202 -43.21 7.25 4.48
C ARG A 202 -43.13 8.30 3.35
N PRO A 203 -43.17 7.87 2.07
CA PRO A 203 -43.13 8.76 0.91
C PRO A 203 -44.47 9.48 0.72
N GLY A 204 -44.79 10.40 1.62
CA GLY A 204 -46.03 11.20 1.58
C GLY A 204 -45.85 12.69 1.90
N ASP A 205 -44.68 13.12 2.39
CA ASP A 205 -44.49 14.48 2.92
C ASP A 205 -43.77 15.46 1.97
N LEU A 206 -43.49 15.06 0.73
CA LEU A 206 -43.00 16.00 -0.29
C LEU A 206 -44.17 16.78 -0.89
N LYS A 207 -44.49 17.93 -0.30
CA LYS A 207 -45.33 18.95 -0.97
C LYS A 207 -44.60 19.40 -2.25
N ALA A 208 -45.17 19.06 -3.40
CA ALA A 208 -44.70 19.56 -4.69
C ALA A 208 -44.74 21.10 -4.73
N PRO A 209 -43.71 21.77 -5.29
CA PRO A 209 -43.76 23.20 -5.53
C PRO A 209 -44.81 23.53 -6.61
N PRO A 210 -45.46 24.71 -6.55
CA PRO A 210 -46.51 25.07 -7.50
C PRO A 210 -45.92 25.20 -8.91
N ALA A 211 -46.57 24.53 -9.86
CA ALA A 211 -46.23 24.59 -11.28
C ALA A 211 -46.27 26.05 -11.78
N LEU A 212 -45.17 26.50 -12.38
CA LEU A 212 -45.12 27.74 -13.15
C LEU A 212 -45.99 27.57 -14.40
N ALA A 213 -47.17 28.19 -14.38
CA ALA A 213 -47.95 28.43 -15.57
C ALA A 213 -47.33 29.59 -16.35
N ARG A 214 -46.88 29.31 -17.59
CA ARG A 214 -47.21 30.05 -18.81
C ARG A 214 -46.63 29.36 -20.03
#